data_AF-A0A2A2GEJ3-F1
#
_entry.id   AF-A0A2A2GEJ3-F1
#
_cell.length_a   1.000
_cell.length_b   1.000
_cell.length_c   1.000
_cell.angle_alpha   90.00
_cell.angle_beta   90.00
_cell.angle_gamma   90.00
#
_symmetry.space_group_name_H-M   'P 1'
#
loop_
_entity.id
_entity.type
_entity.pdbx_description
1 polymer ?
#
loop_
_entity_poly.entity_id
_entity_poly.type
_entity_poly.pdbx_seq_one_letter_code
_entity_poly.pdbx_strand_id
1 'polypeptide(L)'
;MKHNPGDSFSKFALALEFRKEGAFKKARILFEDILSSDPEYVGVYYHLGKLYEALDRLDDAQTLYQKGITVANEQDEQRTEKELKEALQQLKMEMEERSS
;
A
#
# COMPACT_ATOMS: atom_id res chain seq x y z
N MET A 1 13.71 20.15 -1.01
CA MET A 1 13.42 18.95 -1.83
C MET A 1 12.01 19.13 -2.37
N LYS A 2 11.78 18.91 -3.67
CA LYS A 2 10.49 19.21 -4.30
C LYS A 2 9.58 17.99 -4.14
N HIS A 3 8.62 18.07 -3.22
CA HIS A 3 7.41 17.26 -3.28
C HIS A 3 6.75 17.57 -4.63
N ASN A 4 6.66 16.60 -5.52
CA ASN A 4 5.92 16.72 -6.78
C ASN A 4 4.74 15.73 -6.74
N PRO A 5 3.63 16.05 -6.05
CA PRO A 5 2.46 15.16 -5.98
C PRO A 5 1.90 14.73 -7.35
N GLY A 6 2.11 15.54 -8.39
CA GLY A 6 1.72 15.19 -9.76
C GLY A 6 2.51 14.01 -10.35
N ASP A 7 3.75 13.80 -9.89
CA ASP A 7 4.57 12.65 -10.27
C ASP A 7 4.09 11.38 -9.54
N SER A 8 3.76 11.50 -8.24
CA SER A 8 3.19 10.39 -7.45
C SER A 8 1.90 9.86 -8.04
N PHE A 9 0.96 10.73 -8.42
CA PHE A 9 -0.31 10.34 -9.03
C PHE A 9 -0.11 9.58 -10.35
N SER A 10 0.79 10.08 -11.21
CA SER A 10 1.08 9.45 -12.50
C SER A 10 1.74 8.07 -12.34
N LYS A 11 2.72 7.96 -11.44
CA LYS A 11 3.34 6.69 -11.07
C LYS A 11 2.33 5.72 -10.48
N PHE A 12 1.39 6.22 -9.67
CA PHE A 12 0.37 5.41 -9.03
C PHE A 12 -0.59 4.80 -10.05
N ALA A 13 -1.08 5.60 -10.99
CA ALA A 13 -1.91 5.12 -12.09
C ALA A 13 -1.18 4.04 -12.91
N LEU A 14 0.09 4.28 -13.28
CA LEU A 14 0.90 3.30 -14.02
C LEU A 14 1.14 2.01 -13.22
N ALA A 15 1.39 2.12 -11.92
CA ALA A 15 1.57 0.97 -11.04
C ALA A 15 0.29 0.11 -10.96
N LEU A 16 -0.89 0.73 -10.96
CA LEU A 16 -2.16 0.02 -11.01
C LEU A 16 -2.34 -0.75 -12.32
N GLU A 17 -1.96 -0.17 -13.46
CA GLU A 17 -2.00 -0.87 -14.76
C GLU A 17 -1.02 -2.05 -14.78
N PHE A 18 0.22 -1.87 -14.34
CA PHE A 18 1.16 -2.99 -14.22
C PHE A 18 0.67 -4.08 -13.28
N ARG A 19 -0.03 -3.74 -12.19
CA ARG A 19 -0.62 -4.72 -11.29
C ARG A 19 -1.72 -5.53 -12.00
N LYS A 20 -2.59 -4.87 -12.77
CA LYS A 20 -3.66 -5.54 -13.55
C LYS A 20 -3.07 -6.50 -14.60
N GLU A 21 -1.95 -6.13 -15.20
CA GLU A 21 -1.22 -6.95 -16.18
C GLU A 21 -0.42 -8.12 -15.55
N GLY A 22 -0.40 -8.24 -14.21
CA GLY A 22 0.43 -9.23 -13.51
C GLY A 22 1.92 -8.89 -13.49
N ALA A 23 2.31 -7.69 -13.94
CA ALA A 23 3.67 -7.18 -13.90
C ALA A 23 4.04 -6.67 -12.49
N PHE A 24 3.90 -7.54 -11.48
CA PHE A 24 4.00 -7.20 -10.06
C PHE A 24 5.33 -6.56 -9.66
N LYS A 25 6.45 -6.97 -10.26
CA LYS A 25 7.76 -6.35 -10.01
C LYS A 25 7.77 -4.87 -10.41
N LYS A 26 7.16 -4.51 -11.54
CA LYS A 26 7.12 -3.12 -12.03
C LYS A 26 6.17 -2.28 -11.18
N ALA A 27 4.99 -2.82 -10.87
CA ALA A 27 4.03 -2.16 -9.97
C ALA A 27 4.66 -1.85 -8.61
N ARG A 28 5.37 -2.83 -8.03
CA ARG A 28 6.05 -2.68 -6.74
C ARG A 28 7.07 -1.55 -6.77
N ILE A 29 7.96 -1.51 -7.77
CA ILE A 29 8.99 -0.48 -7.89
C ILE A 29 8.37 0.93 -7.90
N LEU A 30 7.27 1.12 -8.64
CA LEU A 30 6.60 2.43 -8.70
C LEU A 30 5.92 2.80 -7.39
N PHE A 31 5.28 1.85 -6.72
CA PHE A 31 4.68 2.11 -5.41
C PHE A 31 5.73 2.39 -4.31
N GLU A 32 6.84 1.65 -4.30
CA GLU A 32 7.97 1.89 -3.39
C GLU A 32 8.60 3.27 -3.64
N ASP A 33 8.72 3.69 -4.91
CA ASP A 33 9.22 5.01 -5.29
C ASP A 33 8.28 6.15 -4.87
N ILE A 34 6.96 5.96 -4.97
CA ILE A 34 5.98 6.90 -4.40
C ILE A 34 6.20 7.02 -2.90
N LEU A 35 6.28 5.92 -2.15
CA LEU A 35 6.50 5.98 -0.70
C LEU A 35 7.82 6.64 -0.31
N SER A 36 8.86 6.46 -1.11
CA SER A 36 10.16 7.08 -0.84
C SER A 36 10.17 8.58 -1.13
N SER A 37 9.35 9.05 -2.07
CA SER A 37 9.36 10.45 -2.54
C SER A 37 8.21 11.28 -1.98
N ASP A 38 7.11 10.63 -1.61
CA ASP A 38 5.84 11.18 -1.19
C ASP A 38 5.16 10.23 -0.16
N PRO A 39 5.71 10.14 1.07
CA PRO A 39 5.19 9.25 2.10
C PRO A 39 3.78 9.63 2.57
N GLU A 40 3.29 10.82 2.23
CA GLU A 40 1.95 11.31 2.54
C GLU A 40 0.89 10.83 1.52
N TYR A 41 1.29 10.17 0.42
CA TYR A 41 0.33 9.66 -0.56
C TYR A 41 -0.44 8.45 -0.02
N VAL A 42 -1.53 8.67 0.72
CA VAL A 42 -2.24 7.64 1.51
C VAL A 42 -2.69 6.44 0.65
N GLY A 43 -3.11 6.67 -0.59
CA GLY A 43 -3.60 5.61 -1.48
C GLY A 43 -2.56 4.51 -1.77
N VAL A 44 -1.26 4.81 -1.70
CA VAL A 44 -0.22 3.84 -2.04
C VAL A 44 -0.12 2.71 -1.01
N TYR A 45 -0.41 2.98 0.27
CA TYR A 45 -0.27 2.01 1.35
C TYR A 45 -1.20 0.82 1.17
N TYR A 46 -2.44 1.07 0.76
CA TYR A 46 -3.42 0.01 0.50
C TYR A 46 -2.97 -0.86 -0.68
N HIS A 47 -2.64 -0.23 -1.81
CA HIS A 47 -2.34 -0.98 -3.03
C HIS A 47 -1.01 -1.73 -2.99
N LEU A 48 0.02 -1.15 -2.38
CA LEU A 48 1.28 -1.87 -2.18
C LEU A 48 1.13 -2.97 -1.13
N GLY A 49 0.29 -2.78 -0.10
CA GLY A 49 0.00 -3.84 0.85
C GLY A 49 -0.69 -5.04 0.19
N LYS A 50 -1.74 -4.80 -0.62
CA LYS A 50 -2.39 -5.87 -1.40
C LYS A 50 -1.44 -6.54 -2.39
N LEU A 51 -0.49 -5.78 -2.94
CA LEU A 51 0.54 -6.34 -3.80
C LEU A 51 1.53 -7.22 -3.02
N TYR A 52 1.89 -6.84 -1.80
CA TYR A 52 2.71 -7.68 -0.92
C TYR A 52 1.99 -8.96 -0.50
N GLU A 53 0.70 -8.90 -0.20
CA GLU A 53 -0.13 -10.10 0.01
C GLU A 53 -0.08 -11.03 -1.21
N ALA A 54 -0.30 -10.49 -2.41
CA ALA A 54 -0.24 -11.28 -3.66
C ALA A 54 1.15 -11.88 -3.95
N LEU A 55 2.19 -11.35 -3.31
CA LEU A 55 3.58 -11.83 -3.40
C LEU A 55 3.98 -12.70 -2.20
N ASP A 56 3.03 -13.08 -1.34
CA ASP A 56 3.23 -13.86 -0.11
C ASP A 56 4.17 -13.19 0.91
N ARG A 57 4.32 -11.86 0.82
CA ARG A 57 5.10 -11.03 1.74
C ARG A 57 4.22 -10.45 2.84
N LEU A 58 3.63 -11.33 3.65
CA LEU A 58 2.57 -10.95 4.60
C LEU A 58 3.07 -9.99 5.70
N ASP A 59 4.28 -10.18 6.22
CA ASP A 59 4.86 -9.29 7.24
C ASP A 59 5.08 -7.86 6.73
N ASP A 60 5.49 -7.74 5.45
CA ASP A 60 5.66 -6.45 4.79
C ASP A 60 4.32 -5.76 4.57
N ALA A 61 3.29 -6.50 4.15
CA ALA A 61 1.93 -5.99 4.01
C ALA A 61 1.39 -5.48 5.36
N GLN A 62 1.56 -6.26 6.43
CA GLN A 62 1.12 -5.89 7.78
C GLN A 62 1.78 -4.59 8.25
N THR A 63 3.10 -4.51 8.12
CA THR A 63 3.87 -3.30 8.48
C THR A 63 3.41 -2.10 7.68
N LEU A 64 3.13 -2.30 6.39
CA LEU A 64 2.74 -1.22 5.51
C LEU A 64 1.33 -0.70 5.81
N TYR A 65 0.36 -1.58 6.07
CA TYR A 65 -0.97 -1.15 6.49
C TYR A 65 -0.94 -0.38 7.81
N GLN A 66 -0.13 -0.84 8.77
CA GLN A 66 -0.01 -0.14 10.05
C GLN A 66 0.51 1.30 9.87
N LYS A 67 1.49 1.50 8.97
CA LYS A 67 1.99 2.84 8.61
C LYS A 67 0.92 3.66 7.89
N GLY A 68 0.23 3.06 6.91
CA GLY A 68 -0.82 3.73 6.17
C GLY A 68 -1.96 4.23 7.07
N ILE A 69 -2.34 3.46 8.09
CA ILE A 69 -3.36 3.86 9.07
C ILE A 69 -2.92 5.11 9.83
N THR A 70 -1.66 5.19 10.25
CA THR A 70 -1.11 6.38 10.91
C THR A 70 -1.17 7.59 9.99
N VAL A 71 -0.70 7.46 8.74
CA VAL A 71 -0.68 8.57 7.76
C VAL A 71 -2.10 9.00 7.38
N ALA A 72 -3.02 8.05 7.19
CA ALA A 72 -4.43 8.35 6.90
C ALA A 72 -5.09 9.11 8.05
N ASN A 73 -4.79 8.72 9.29
CA ASN A 73 -5.30 9.40 10.48
C ASN A 73 -4.75 10.83 10.61
N GLU A 74 -3.45 11.02 10.37
CA GLU A 74 -2.80 12.33 10.36
C GLU A 74 -3.36 13.30 9.31
N GLN A 75 -3.93 12.77 8.22
CA GLN A 75 -4.54 13.54 7.13
C GLN A 75 -6.08 13.58 7.18
N ASP A 76 -6.70 13.10 8.26
CA ASP A 76 -8.17 13.00 8.39
C ASP A 76 -8.86 12.19 7.27
N GLU A 77 -8.14 11.26 6.62
CA GLU A 77 -8.61 10.40 5.53
C GLU A 77 -9.36 9.17 6.07
N GLN A 78 -10.48 9.41 6.75
CA GLN A 78 -11.23 8.39 7.51
C GLN A 78 -11.66 7.17 6.67
N ARG A 79 -11.99 7.39 5.38
CA ARG A 79 -12.36 6.31 4.48
C ARG A 79 -11.17 5.37 4.25
N THR A 80 -10.02 5.93 3.91
CA THR A 80 -8.81 5.16 3.62
C THR A 80 -8.29 4.48 4.89
N GLU A 81 -8.37 5.16 6.04
CA GLU A 81 -8.05 4.59 7.34
C GLU A 81 -8.89 3.33 7.62
N LYS A 82 -10.19 3.37 7.34
CA LYS A 82 -11.09 2.22 7.50
C LYS A 82 -10.71 1.07 6.56
N GLU A 83 -10.49 1.36 5.27
CA GLU A 83 -10.10 0.35 4.28
C GLU A 83 -8.78 -0.36 4.66
N LEU A 84 -7.81 0.39 5.20
CA LEU A 84 -6.54 -0.16 5.67
C LEU A 84 -6.71 -1.01 6.95
N LYS A 85 -7.56 -0.59 7.90
CA LYS A 85 -7.86 -1.38 9.10
C LYS A 85 -8.53 -2.71 8.77
N GLU A 86 -9.49 -2.70 7.85
CA GLU A 86 -10.17 -3.90 7.38
C GLU A 86 -9.18 -4.86 6.69
N ALA A 87 -8.32 -4.34 5.81
CA ALA A 87 -7.28 -5.15 5.16
C ALA A 87 -6.29 -5.75 6.17
N LEU A 88 -5.83 -4.95 7.14
CA LEU A 88 -4.93 -5.41 8.21
C LEU A 88 -5.58 -6.51 9.06
N GLN A 89 -6.85 -6.39 9.39
CA GLN A 89 -7.57 -7.40 10.16
C GLN A 89 -7.69 -8.71 9.38
N GLN A 90 -8.07 -8.65 8.11
CA GLN A 90 -8.15 -9.83 7.23
C GLN A 90 -6.80 -10.54 7.12
N LEU A 91 -5.74 -9.78 6.88
CA LEU A 91 -4.38 -10.31 6.80
C LEU A 91 -3.96 -11.03 8.08
N LYS A 92 -4.24 -10.46 9.26
CA LYS A 92 -3.88 -11.11 10.53
C LYS A 92 -4.60 -12.43 10.74
N MET A 93 -5.90 -12.50 10.42
CA MET A 93 -6.65 -13.75 10.50
C MET A 93 -6.05 -14.82 9.58
N GLU A 94 -5.71 -14.45 8.33
CA GLU A 94 -5.04 -15.36 7.40
C GLU A 94 -3.68 -15.85 7.92
N MET A 95 -2.87 -14.96 8.50
CA MET A 95 -1.57 -15.33 9.07
C MET A 95 -1.70 -16.27 10.27
N GLU A 96 -2.71 -16.06 11.13
CA GLU A 96 -3.02 -16.92 12.28
C GLU A 96 -3.49 -18.31 11.83
N GLU A 97 -4.37 -18.36 10.83
CA GLU A 97 -4.84 -19.62 10.21
C GLU A 97 -3.70 -20.42 9.60
N ARG A 98 -2.74 -19.77 8.93
CA ARG A 98 -1.55 -20.42 8.36
C ARG A 98 -0.55 -20.93 9.40
N SER A 99 -0.63 -20.41 10.62
CA SER A 99 0.28 -20.74 11.72
C SER A 99 -0.29 -21.84 12.66
N SER A 100 -1.53 -22.25 12.43
CA SER A 100 -2.27 -23.27 13.20
C SER A 100 -2.17 -24.66 12.57
#